data_AF-A0A945VZK7-F1
#
_entry.id   AF-A0A945VZK7-F1
#
_cell.length_a   1.000
_cell.length_b   1.000
_cell.length_c   1.000
_cell.angle_alpha   90.00
_cell.angle_beta   90.00
_cell.angle_gamma   90.00
#
_symmetry.space_group_name_H-M   'P 1'
#
loop_
_entity.id
_entity.type
_entity.pdbx_description
1 polymer ?
#
loop_
_entity_poly.entity_id
_entity_poly.type
_entity_poly.pdbx_seq_one_letter_code
_entity_poly.pdbx_strand_id
1 'polypeptide(L)' 'MTNNDILRRLRYALEIKDSKMIEIFKLSDHSIAKSDLIDLLKKEEEEGYVECSDVVMEL' A
#
# COMPACT_ATOMS: atom_id res chain seq x y z
N MET A 1 0.57 -9.04 12.72
CA MET A 1 1.12 -7.88 12.00
C MET A 1 1.30 -8.32 10.57
N THR A 2 0.44 -7.84 9.69
CA THR A 2 0.43 -8.18 8.26
C THR A 2 1.25 -7.17 7.45
N ASN A 3 1.54 -7.46 6.19
CA ASN A 3 2.18 -6.50 5.29
C ASN A 3 1.35 -5.23 5.13
N ASN A 4 0.02 -5.34 5.14
CA ASN A 4 -0.87 -4.18 5.16
C ASN A 4 -0.65 -3.33 6.43
N ASP A 5 -0.44 -3.95 7.60
CA ASP A 5 -0.09 -3.21 8.82
C ASP A 5 1.22 -2.46 8.69
N ILE A 6 2.24 -3.09 8.12
CA ILE A 6 3.56 -2.47 7.88
C ILE A 6 3.42 -1.31 6.91
N LEU A 7 2.73 -1.51 5.78
CA LEU A 7 2.49 -0.49 4.76
C LEU A 7 1.75 0.73 5.33
N ARG A 8 0.67 0.50 6.10
CA ARG A 8 -0.04 1.58 6.82
C ARG A 8 0.87 2.32 7.79
N ARG A 9 1.62 1.59 8.61
CA ARG A 9 2.52 2.18 9.62
C ARG A 9 3.61 3.02 8.97
N LEU A 10 4.24 2.55 7.90
CA LEU A 10 5.23 3.30 7.14
C LEU A 10 4.63 4.58 6.56
N ARG A 11 3.46 4.48 5.93
CA ARG A 11 2.72 5.64 5.40
C ARG A 11 2.49 6.70 6.47
N TYR A 12 2.05 6.32 7.66
CA TYR A 12 1.82 7.25 8.77
C TYR A 12 3.11 7.78 9.37
N ALA A 13 4.10 6.92 9.63
CA ALA A 13 5.36 7.30 10.26
C ALA A 13 6.17 8.30 9.41
N LEU A 14 6.03 8.23 8.08
CA LEU A 14 6.73 9.07 7.12
C LEU A 14 5.82 10.16 6.50
N GLU A 15 4.59 10.31 6.98
CA GLU A 15 3.60 11.28 6.50
C GLU A 15 3.36 11.24 4.97
N ILE A 16 3.39 10.03 4.39
CA ILE A 16 3.30 9.83 2.95
C ILE A 16 1.83 9.90 2.51
N LYS A 17 1.54 10.79 1.56
CA LYS A 17 0.22 10.88 0.92
C LYS A 17 0.07 9.84 -0.19
N ASP A 18 -1.16 9.48 -0.54
CA ASP A 18 -1.47 8.45 -1.55
C ASP A 18 -0.82 8.74 -2.91
N SER A 19 -0.78 10.02 -3.32
CA SER A 19 -0.10 10.42 -4.56
C SER A 19 1.40 10.09 -4.53
N LYS A 20 2.03 10.24 -3.36
CA LYS A 20 3.45 9.95 -3.19
C LYS A 20 3.72 8.46 -3.08
N MET A 21 2.81 7.69 -2.47
CA MET A 21 2.85 6.23 -2.50
C MET A 21 2.83 5.70 -3.94
N ILE A 22 1.93 6.21 -4.79
CA ILE A 22 1.88 5.84 -6.22
C ILE A 22 3.20 6.17 -6.92
N GLU A 23 3.81 7.32 -6.63
CA GLU A 23 5.14 7.65 -7.15
C GLU A 23 6.21 6.68 -6.68
N ILE A 24 6.17 6.24 -5.41
CA ILE A 24 7.12 5.26 -4.85
C ILE A 24 7.01 3.91 -5.57
N PHE A 25 5.81 3.37 -5.76
CA PHE A 25 5.60 2.16 -6.56
C PHE A 25 6.16 2.34 -7.99
N LYS A 26 5.98 3.52 -8.58
CA LYS A 26 6.52 3.81 -9.90
C LYS A 26 8.05 3.82 -9.95
N LEU A 27 8.74 4.08 -8.83
CA LEU A 27 10.20 4.02 -8.76
C LEU A 27 10.73 2.57 -8.82
N SER A 28 9.90 1.58 -8.50
CA SER A 28 10.19 0.15 -8.66
C SER A 28 9.67 -0.43 -9.98
N ASP A 29 9.50 0.42 -10.99
CA ASP A 29 8.94 0.07 -12.30
C ASP A 29 7.52 -0.52 -12.26
N HIS A 30 6.79 -0.32 -11.16
CA HIS A 30 5.42 -0.82 -10.97
C HIS A 30 4.41 0.31 -10.91
N SER A 31 3.42 0.29 -11.81
CA SER A 31 2.32 1.24 -11.76
C SER A 31 1.14 0.63 -11.00
N ILE A 32 0.76 1.25 -9.88
CA ILE A 32 -0.44 0.88 -9.11
C ILE A 32 -1.55 1.92 -9.32
N ALA A 33 -2.78 1.46 -9.52
CA ALA A 33 -3.92 2.37 -9.56
C ALA A 33 -4.25 2.89 -8.16
N LYS A 34 -4.84 4.09 -8.07
CA LYS A 34 -5.22 4.67 -6.77
C LYS A 34 -6.24 3.81 -6.03
N SER A 35 -7.17 3.17 -6.73
CA SER A 35 -8.15 2.23 -6.14
C SER A 35 -7.45 1.08 -5.44
N ASP A 36 -6.49 0.45 -6.12
CA ASP A 36 -5.81 -0.74 -5.64
C ASP A 36 -4.93 -0.40 -4.43
N LEU A 37 -4.29 0.77 -4.44
CA LEU A 37 -3.58 1.29 -3.28
C LEU A 37 -4.50 1.51 -2.08
N ILE A 38 -5.71 2.04 -2.30
CA ILE A 38 -6.69 2.22 -1.22
C ILE A 38 -7.11 0.86 -0.66
N ASP A 39 -7.35 -0.13 -1.52
CA ASP A 39 -7.73 -1.49 -1.12
C ASP A 39 -6.62 -2.20 -0.31
N LEU A 40 -5.35 -1.97 -0.65
CA LEU A 40 -4.19 -2.42 0.16
C LEU A 40 -4.09 -1.71 1.52
N LEU A 41 -4.58 -0.47 1.64
CA LEU A 41 -4.52 0.29 2.88
C LEU A 41 -5.68 0.01 3.83
N LYS A 42 -6.76 -0.63 3.35
CA LYS A 42 -7.91 -1.04 4.17
C LYS A 42 -7.51 -2.04 5.26
N LYS A 43 -8.25 -2.01 6.36
CA LYS A 43 -8.18 -3.05 7.39
C LYS A 43 -8.86 -4.33 6.91
N GLU A 44 -8.49 -5.45 7.53
CA GLU A 44 -8.95 -6.79 7.15
C GLU A 44 -10.47 -6.94 7.23
N GLU A 45 -11.13 -6.19 8.11
CA GLU A 45 -12.57 -6.16 8.28
C GLU A 45 -13.33 -5.22 7.33
N GLU A 46 -12.64 -4.40 6.53
CA GLU A 46 -13.26 -3.42 5.64
C GLU A 46 -13.62 -4.02 4.26
N GLU A 47 -14.75 -3.60 3.70
CA GLU A 47 -15.19 -4.06 2.38
C GLU A 47 -14.19 -3.67 1.28
N GLY A 48 -13.80 -4.65 0.45
CA GLY A 48 -12.80 -4.46 -0.59
C GLY A 48 -11.36 -4.45 -0.06
N TYR A 49 -11.11 -4.96 1.15
CA TYR A 49 -9.77 -5.26 1.61
C TYR A 49 -9.04 -6.19 0.63
N VAL A 50 -7.78 -5.86 0.34
CA VAL A 50 -6.87 -6.70 -0.43
C VAL A 50 -5.61 -6.96 0.40
N GLU A 51 -5.25 -8.24 0.53
CA GLU A 51 -4.02 -8.65 1.20
C GLU A 51 -2.79 -8.14 0.43
N CYS A 52 -1.87 -7.49 1.14
CA CYS A 52 -0.58 -7.07 0.60
C CYS A 52 0.36 -8.28 0.62
N SER A 53 0.65 -8.87 -0.54
CA SER A 53 1.55 -10.02 -0.64
C SER A 53 3.01 -9.60 -0.46
N ASP A 54 3.88 -10.57 -0.14
CA ASP A 54 5.33 -10.31 -0.02
C ASP A 54 5.91 -9.77 -1.33
N VAL A 55 5.42 -10.25 -2.48
CA VAL A 55 5.83 -9.76 -3.81
C VAL A 55 5.61 -8.25 -3.94
N VAL A 56 4.49 -7.73 -3.42
CA VAL A 56 4.20 -6.27 -3.45
C VAL A 56 5.16 -5.49 -2.54
N MET A 57 5.60 -6.09 -1.44
CA MET A 57 6.57 -5.48 -0.50
C MET A 57 8.01 -5.54 -1.00
N GLU A 58 8.31 -6.44 -1.94
CA GLU A 58 9.63 -6.61 -2.57
C GLU A 58 9.86 -5.69 -3.79
N LEU A 59 8.83 -4.95 -4.24
CA LEU A 59 8.90 -3.99 -5.35
C LEU A 59 9.70 -2.74 -4.96
#